data_AF-A0A7Y6I5X2-F1
#
_entry.id   AF-A0A7Y6I5X2-F1
#
_cell.length_a   1.000
_cell.length_b   1.000
_cell.length_c   1.000
_cell.angle_alpha   90.00
_cell.angle_beta   90.00
_cell.angle_gamma   90.00
#
_symmetry.space_group_name_H-M   'P 1'
#
loop_
_entity.id
_entity.type
_entity.pdbx_description
1 polymer ?
#
loop_
_entity_poly.entity_id
_entity_poly.type
_entity_poly.pdbx_seq_one_letter_code
_entity_poly.pdbx_strand_id
1 'polypeptide(L)' 'METALRALAGETRSRSEAVRYALLRTYKEMLLEQAAADAERLRNDPDDQAEMLAIQRFMGVAE' A
#
# COMPACT_ATOMS: atom_id res chain seq x y z
N MET A 1 -5.62 19.32 -15.29
CA MET A 1 -6.55 18.72 -14.31
C MET A 1 -7.85 18.25 -14.98
N GLU A 2 -8.55 19.12 -15.72
CA GLU A 2 -9.80 18.79 -16.43
C GLU A 2 -9.71 17.56 -17.35
N THR A 3 -8.66 17.48 -18.18
CA THR A 3 -8.40 16.35 -19.09
C THR A 3 -8.17 15.04 -18.34
N ALA A 4 -7.42 15.08 -17.25
CA ALA A 4 -7.15 13.90 -16.42
C ALA A 4 -8.43 13.41 -15.73
N LEU A 5 -9.27 14.33 -15.24
CA LEU A 5 -10.56 13.97 -14.65
C LEU A 5 -11.53 13.39 -15.67
N ARG A 6 -11.56 13.91 -16.90
CA ARG A 6 -12.35 13.30 -18.00
C ARG A 6 -11.85 11.90 -18.34
N ALA A 7 -10.54 11.71 -18.42
CA ALA A 7 -9.96 10.39 -18.67
C ALA A 7 -10.30 9.38 -17.56
N LEU A 8 -10.29 9.81 -16.29
CA LEU A 8 -10.64 8.98 -15.13
C LEU A 8 -12.15 8.70 -15.01
N ALA A 9 -12.98 9.68 -15.37
CA ALA A 9 -14.43 9.56 -15.38
C ALA A 9 -14.92 8.62 -16.51
N GLY A 10 -14.24 8.62 -17.66
CA GLY A 10 -14.74 7.96 -18.86
C GLY A 10 -16.06 8.60 -19.33
N GLU A 11 -16.90 7.82 -20.01
CA GLU A 11 -18.15 8.33 -20.60
C GLU A 11 -19.33 8.40 -19.60
N THR A 12 -19.27 7.64 -18.50
CA THR A 12 -20.45 7.38 -17.66
C THR A 12 -20.34 7.85 -16.21
N ARG A 13 -19.14 8.17 -15.72
CA ARG A 13 -18.93 8.54 -14.31
C ARG A 13 -18.92 10.04 -14.13
N SER A 14 -19.37 10.48 -12.97
CA SER A 14 -19.31 11.88 -12.56
C SER A 14 -17.88 12.31 -12.21
N ARG A 15 -17.63 13.62 -12.26
CA ARG A 15 -16.36 14.22 -11.81
C ARG A 15 -16.03 13.83 -10.37
N SER A 16 -17.04 13.81 -9.49
CA SER A 16 -16.86 13.44 -8.07
C SER A 16 -16.41 12.00 -7.91
N GLU A 17 -16.93 11.07 -8.71
CA GLU A 17 -16.49 9.68 -8.72
C GLU A 17 -15.07 9.52 -9.23
N ALA A 18 -14.69 10.27 -10.27
CA ALA A 18 -13.32 10.27 -10.79
C ALA A 18 -12.31 10.79 -9.74
N VAL A 19 -12.67 11.85 -9.00
CA VAL A 19 -11.87 12.38 -7.89
C VAL A 19 -11.79 11.37 -6.76
N ARG A 20 -12.92 10.78 -6.34
CA ARG A 20 -12.95 9.76 -5.28
C ARG A 20 -12.07 8.56 -5.65
N TYR A 21 -12.17 8.10 -6.90
CA TYR A 21 -11.33 7.02 -7.40
C TYR A 21 -9.84 7.37 -7.35
N ALA A 22 -9.46 8.55 -7.86
CA ALA A 22 -8.07 9.00 -7.82
C ALA A 22 -7.53 9.04 -6.40
N LEU A 23 -8.29 9.61 -5.46
CA LEU A 23 -7.89 9.78 -4.06
C LEU A 23 -7.69 8.42 -3.37
N LEU A 24 -8.62 7.49 -3.52
CA LEU A 24 -8.50 6.14 -2.95
C LEU A 24 -7.36 5.34 -3.57
N ARG A 25 -7.16 5.48 -4.88
CA ARG A 25 -6.05 4.82 -5.59
C ARG A 25 -4.71 5.34 -5.09
N THR A 26 -4.53 6.65 -5.04
CA THR A 26 -3.28 7.26 -4.54
C THR A 26 -3.02 6.86 -3.10
N TYR A 27 -4.04 6.87 -2.23
CA TYR A 27 -3.86 6.42 -0.85
C TYR A 27 -3.42 4.95 -0.76
N LYS A 28 -4.00 4.07 -1.59
CA LYS A 28 -3.55 2.68 -1.68
C LYS A 28 -2.10 2.56 -2.15
N GLU A 29 -1.69 3.33 -3.14
CA GLU A 29 -0.31 3.34 -3.65
C GLU A 29 0.67 3.77 -2.53
N MET A 30 0.34 4.80 -1.76
CA MET A 30 1.13 5.23 -0.60
C MET A 30 1.29 4.14 0.46
N LEU A 31 0.21 3.41 0.77
CA LEU A 31 0.27 2.29 1.73
C LEU A 31 1.19 1.16 1.24
N LEU A 32 1.17 0.86 -0.06
CA LEU A 32 2.03 -0.16 -0.64
C LEU A 32 3.51 0.27 -0.64
N GLU A 33 3.79 1.54 -0.96
CA GLU A 33 5.14 2.10 -0.87
C GLU A 33 5.68 2.05 0.56
N GLN A 34 4.85 2.41 1.54
CA GLN A 34 5.22 2.31 2.95
C GLN A 34 5.50 0.86 3.35
N ALA A 35 4.61 -0.07 3.01
CA ALA A 35 4.81 -1.48 3.33
C ALA A 35 6.08 -2.06 2.68
N ALA A 36 6.41 -1.64 1.46
CA ALA A 36 7.64 -2.05 0.79
C ALA A 36 8.88 -1.48 1.49
N ALA A 37 8.86 -0.20 1.88
CA ALA A 37 9.93 0.41 2.65
C ALA A 37 10.12 -0.25 4.02
N ASP A 38 9.02 -0.61 4.69
CA ASP A 38 9.03 -1.30 5.98
C ASP A 38 9.61 -2.71 5.84
N ALA A 39 9.22 -3.45 4.79
CA ALA A 39 9.79 -4.76 4.50
C ALA A 39 11.30 -4.68 4.23
N GLU A 40 11.78 -3.66 3.52
CA GLU A 40 13.21 -3.44 3.31
C GLU A 40 13.93 -3.06 4.61
N ARG A 41 13.31 -2.28 5.50
CA ARG A 41 13.88 -2.01 6.83
C ARG A 41 14.03 -3.29 7.65
N LEU A 42 12.95 -4.07 7.76
CA LEU A 42 12.94 -5.37 8.45
C LEU A 42 13.97 -6.34 7.85
N ARG A 43 14.20 -6.32 6.53
CA ARG A 43 15.22 -7.16 5.89
C ARG A 43 16.65 -6.75 6.26
N ASN A 44 16.89 -5.48 6.55
CA ASN A 44 18.24 -4.96 6.76
C ASN A 44 18.58 -4.75 8.25
N ASP A 45 17.62 -4.94 9.17
CA ASP A 45 17.82 -4.85 10.60
C ASP A 45 17.82 -6.25 11.27
N PRO A 46 18.98 -6.74 11.76
CA PRO A 46 19.09 -8.04 12.40
C PRO A 46 18.23 -8.22 13.67
N ASP A 47 17.99 -7.14 14.42
CA ASP A 47 17.20 -7.20 15.65
C ASP A 47 15.71 -7.35 15.31
N ASP A 48 15.23 -6.61 14.31
CA ASP A 48 13.86 -6.74 13.81
C ASP A 48 13.60 -8.12 13.19
N GLN A 49 14.58 -8.72 12.49
CA GLN A 49 14.46 -10.09 11.97
C GLN A 49 14.33 -11.12 13.09
N ALA A 50 15.09 -10.96 14.17
CA ALA A 50 15.02 -11.84 15.32
C ALA A 50 13.64 -11.75 16.01
N GLU A 51 13.08 -10.54 16.11
CA GLU A 51 11.75 -10.30 16.68
C GLU A 51 10.65 -10.90 15.80
N MET A 52 10.72 -10.70 14.47
CA MET A 52 9.78 -11.32 13.52
C MET A 52 9.82 -12.86 13.56
N LEU A 53 11.01 -13.46 13.64
CA LEU A 53 11.15 -14.91 13.75
C LEU A 53 10.56 -15.43 15.07
N ALA A 54 10.73 -14.71 16.18
CA ALA A 54 10.13 -15.05 17.45
C ALA A 54 8.59 -15.01 17.39
N ILE A 55 8.02 -13.99 16.73
CA ILE A 55 6.57 -13.89 16.49
C ILE A 55 6.08 -15.04 15.60
N GLN A 56 6.79 -15.36 14.52
CA GLN A 56 6.42 -16.46 13.62
C GLN A 56 6.46 -17.83 14.31
N ARG A 57 7.46 -18.08 15.17
CA ARG A 57 7.54 -19.27 16.01
C ARG A 57 6.40 -19.36 17.02
N PHE A 58 6.08 -18.24 17.68
CA PHE A 58 4.94 -18.19 18.60
C PHE A 58 3.60 -18.49 17.89
N MET A 59 3.42 -17.98 16.66
CA MET A 59 2.24 -18.26 15.84
C MET A 59 2.25 -19.65 15.20
N GLY A 60 3.32 -20.45 15.35
CA GLY A 60 3.45 -21.77 14.75
C GLY A 60 3.61 -21.75 13.22
N VAL A 61 4.09 -20.63 12.65
CA VAL A 61 4.27 -20.43 11.20
C VAL A 61 5.68 -20.80 10.74
N ALA A 62 6.66 -20.75 11.64
CA ALA A 62 8.05 -21.16 11.38
C ALA A 62 8.53 -22.11 12.51
N GLU A 63 9.21 -23.20 12.13
CA GLU A 63 9.89 -24.14 13.06
C GLU A 63 11.30 -23.63 13.44
#